data_AF-A0A5B1BT84-F1
#
_entry.id   AF-A0A5B1BT84-F1
#
_cell.length_a   1.000
_cell.length_b   1.000
_cell.length_c   1.000
_cell.angle_alpha   90.00
_cell.angle_beta   90.00
_cell.angle_gamma   90.00
#
_symmetry.space_group_name_H-M   'P 1'
#
loop_
_entity.id
_entity.type
_entity.pdbx_description
1 polymer ?
#
loop_
_entity_poly.entity_id
_entity_poly.type
_entity_poly.pdbx_seq_one_letter_code
_entity_poly.pdbx_strand_id
1 'polypeptide(L)'
;MSYALGVDTKLTLLAAGLIFLLALLLGVFVELSAWPAWVNTTAAMAVVFFFVAAIGSYILHGARRDTENQFDPPAPGTELGMVLLILGEIGGFSVVFAGFIVGQLS
;
A
#
# COMPACT_ATOMS: atom_id res chain seq x y z
N MET A 1 -20.95 26.02 -17.84
CA MET A 1 -21.17 24.89 -16.92
C MET A 1 -19.88 24.68 -16.14
N SER A 2 -19.76 25.20 -14.91
CA SER A 2 -18.59 24.90 -14.07
C SER A 2 -18.79 23.53 -13.45
N TYR A 3 -18.06 22.53 -13.92
CA TYR A 3 -18.01 21.20 -13.30
C TYR A 3 -17.15 21.29 -12.04
N ALA A 4 -17.70 21.91 -10.99
CA ALA A 4 -17.06 21.92 -9.67
C ALA A 4 -17.18 20.52 -9.07
N LEU A 5 -16.05 19.88 -8.76
CA LEU A 5 -16.02 18.58 -8.09
C LEU A 5 -16.68 18.68 -6.71
N GLY A 6 -17.47 17.66 -6.36
CA GLY A 6 -18.00 17.48 -5.00
C GLY A 6 -16.86 17.35 -3.98
N VAL A 7 -17.15 17.68 -2.71
CA VAL A 7 -16.16 17.59 -1.62
C VAL A 7 -15.63 16.16 -1.48
N ASP A 8 -16.50 15.17 -1.58
CA ASP A 8 -16.14 13.75 -1.50
C ASP A 8 -15.14 13.36 -2.58
N THR A 9 -15.40 13.79 -3.83
CA THR A 9 -14.48 13.54 -4.95
C THR A 9 -13.12 14.20 -4.73
N LYS A 10 -13.09 15.42 -4.19
CA LYS A 10 -11.82 16.12 -3.87
C LYS A 10 -11.02 15.36 -2.81
N LEU A 11 -11.69 14.89 -1.76
CA LEU A 11 -11.05 14.12 -0.70
C LEU A 11 -10.50 12.80 -1.23
N THR A 12 -11.27 12.07 -2.04
CA THR A 12 -10.83 10.82 -2.67
C THR A 12 -9.62 11.04 -3.58
N LEU A 13 -9.63 12.08 -4.41
CA LEU A 13 -8.50 12.41 -5.28
C LEU A 13 -7.26 12.84 -4.49
N LEU A 14 -7.45 13.61 -3.41
CA LEU A 14 -6.35 13.98 -2.52
C LEU A 14 -5.73 12.75 -1.84
N ALA A 15 -6.55 11.85 -1.30
CA ALA A 15 -6.07 10.61 -0.70
C ALA A 15 -5.33 9.74 -1.73
N ALA A 16 -5.87 9.56 -2.93
CA ALA A 16 -5.19 8.83 -4.01
C ALA A 16 -3.85 9.46 -4.39
N GLY A 17 -3.78 10.79 -4.48
CA GLY A 17 -2.54 11.51 -4.73
C GLY A 17 -1.50 11.34 -3.61
N LEU A 18 -1.91 11.41 -2.35
CA LEU A 18 -1.03 11.17 -1.20
C LEU A 18 -0.49 9.75 -1.18
N ILE A 19 -1.35 8.76 -1.42
CA ILE A 19 -0.94 7.35 -1.49
C ILE A 19 0.06 7.11 -2.64
N PHE A 20 -0.19 7.71 -3.81
CA PHE A 20 0.74 7.67 -4.93
C PHE A 20 2.10 8.31 -4.57
N LEU A 21 2.10 9.48 -3.92
CA LEU A 21 3.32 10.14 -3.47
C LEU A 21 4.09 9.29 -2.44
N LEU A 22 3.39 8.62 -1.52
CA LEU A 22 4.01 7.71 -0.55
C LEU A 22 4.63 6.48 -1.23
N ALA A 23 4.00 5.96 -2.29
CA ALA A 23 4.58 4.89 -3.11
C ALA A 23 5.86 5.34 -3.84
N LEU A 24 5.90 6.58 -4.35
CA LEU A 24 7.13 7.15 -4.93
C LEU A 24 8.22 7.34 -3.86
N LEU A 25 7.85 7.79 -2.66
CA LEU A 25 8.77 7.94 -1.54
C LEU A 25 9.41 6.60 -1.14
N LEU A 26 8.65 5.51 -1.17
CA LEU A 26 9.20 4.17 -0.96
C LEU A 26 10.31 3.85 -1.97
N GLY A 27 10.15 4.25 -3.24
CA GLY A 27 11.18 4.13 -4.27
C GLY A 27 12.44 4.93 -3.95
N VAL A 28 12.30 6.14 -3.40
CA VAL A 28 13.45 6.95 -2.94
C VAL A 28 14.20 6.25 -1.80
N PHE A 29 13.47 5.64 -0.86
CA PHE A 29 14.13 4.86 0.20
C PHE A 29 14.86 3.64 -0.34
N VAL A 30 14.33 2.96 -1.36
CA VAL A 30 15.02 1.87 -2.04
C VAL A 30 16.31 2.35 -2.72
N GLU A 31 16.25 3.47 -3.45
CA GLU A 31 17.40 4.03 -4.17
C GLU A 31 18.55 4.44 -3.23
N LEU A 32 18.20 4.99 -2.06
CA LEU A 32 19.15 5.50 -1.08
C LEU A 32 19.49 4.48 0.03
N SER A 33 19.03 3.23 -0.09
CA SER A 33 19.23 2.18 0.92
C SER A 33 20.60 1.52 0.81
N ALA A 34 21.24 1.26 1.96
CA ALA A 34 22.50 0.53 2.03
C ALA A 34 22.38 -0.98 1.82
N TRP A 35 21.17 -1.53 1.81
CA TRP A 35 20.99 -2.97 1.64
C TRP A 35 21.34 -3.44 0.22
N PRO A 36 21.71 -4.73 0.06
CA PRO A 36 21.82 -5.34 -1.26
C PRO A 36 20.50 -5.22 -2.05
N ALA A 37 20.61 -5.07 -3.37
CA ALA A 37 19.45 -4.88 -4.25
C ALA A 37 18.34 -5.92 -4.04
N TRP A 38 18.69 -7.21 -3.87
CA TRP A 38 17.69 -8.27 -3.68
C TRP A 38 16.85 -8.10 -2.40
N VAL A 39 17.41 -7.53 -1.33
CA VAL A 39 16.68 -7.25 -0.09
C VAL A 39 15.69 -6.12 -0.34
N ASN A 40 16.15 -5.01 -0.92
CA ASN A 40 15.30 -3.86 -1.22
C ASN A 40 14.18 -4.24 -2.19
N THR A 41 14.50 -4.95 -3.28
CA THR A 41 13.50 -5.36 -4.27
C THR A 41 12.47 -6.31 -3.67
N THR A 42 12.88 -7.29 -2.87
CA THR A 42 11.92 -8.24 -2.25
C THR A 42 11.01 -7.52 -1.25
N ALA A 43 11.57 -6.65 -0.40
CA ALA A 43 10.80 -5.89 0.59
C ALA A 43 9.83 -4.91 -0.09
N ALA A 44 10.28 -4.16 -1.09
CA ALA A 44 9.43 -3.25 -1.85
C ALA A 44 8.32 -4.01 -2.62
N MET A 45 8.65 -5.14 -3.23
CA MET A 45 7.65 -5.99 -3.92
C MET A 45 6.60 -6.53 -2.95
N ALA A 46 6.98 -6.91 -1.72
CA ALA A 46 6.02 -7.33 -0.71
C ALA A 46 5.02 -6.21 -0.38
N VAL A 47 5.50 -4.98 -0.13
CA VAL A 47 4.64 -3.81 0.14
C VAL A 47 3.70 -3.55 -1.05
N VAL A 48 4.24 -3.45 -2.27
CA VAL A 48 3.45 -3.14 -3.46
C VAL A 48 2.43 -4.24 -3.78
N PHE A 49 2.81 -5.51 -3.64
CA PHE A 49 1.91 -6.64 -3.89
C PHE A 49 0.69 -6.61 -2.97
N PHE A 50 0.91 -6.49 -1.65
CA PHE A 50 -0.19 -6.48 -0.69
C PHE A 50 -1.06 -5.23 -0.81
N PHE A 51 -0.46 -4.08 -1.07
CA PHE A 51 -1.17 -2.83 -1.33
C PHE A 51 -2.08 -2.93 -2.57
N VAL A 52 -1.56 -3.44 -3.68
CA VAL A 52 -2.35 -3.65 -4.92
C VAL A 52 -3.43 -4.70 -4.70
N ALA A 53 -3.14 -5.78 -3.99
CA ALA A 53 -4.13 -6.79 -3.66
C ALA A 53 -5.28 -6.22 -2.82
N ALA A 54 -4.99 -5.35 -1.85
CA ALA A 54 -5.99 -4.69 -1.02
C ALA A 54 -6.91 -3.77 -1.85
N ILE A 55 -6.33 -2.90 -2.68
CA ILE A 55 -7.11 -2.04 -3.58
C ILE A 55 -7.93 -2.89 -4.57
N GLY A 56 -7.32 -3.92 -5.15
CA GLY A 56 -8.00 -4.84 -6.06
C GLY A 56 -9.20 -5.52 -5.40
N SER A 57 -9.05 -5.96 -4.15
CA SER A 57 -10.16 -6.50 -3.35
C SER A 57 -11.28 -5.47 -3.18
N TYR A 58 -10.96 -4.24 -2.79
CA TYR A 58 -11.97 -3.19 -2.63
C TYR A 58 -12.69 -2.83 -3.94
N ILE A 59 -11.96 -2.76 -5.06
CA ILE A 59 -12.56 -2.52 -6.38
C ILE A 59 -13.49 -3.67 -6.74
N LEU A 60 -13.08 -4.92 -6.51
CA LEU A 60 -13.88 -6.11 -6.83
C LEU A 60 -15.18 -6.15 -6.02
N HIS A 61 -15.11 -5.93 -4.70
CA HIS A 61 -16.30 -5.86 -3.84
C HIS A 61 -17.17 -4.65 -4.18
N GLY A 62 -16.57 -3.49 -4.48
CA GLY A 62 -17.31 -2.31 -4.94
C GLY A 62 -18.05 -2.55 -6.27
N ALA A 63 -17.45 -3.29 -7.21
CA ALA A 63 -18.08 -3.67 -8.47
C ALA A 63 -19.22 -4.68 -8.26
N ARG A 64 -19.04 -5.63 -7.34
CA ARG A 64 -20.05 -6.63 -6.96
C ARG A 64 -21.18 -6.04 -6.11
N ARG A 65 -20.92 -4.95 -5.38
CA ARG A 65 -21.80 -4.36 -4.38
C ARG A 65 -22.31 -5.40 -3.38
N ASP A 66 -21.43 -6.32 -3.00
CA ASP A 66 -21.75 -7.48 -2.17
C ASP A 66 -21.51 -7.23 -0.67
N THR A 67 -20.73 -6.21 -0.31
CA THR A 67 -20.48 -5.84 1.07
C THR A 67 -20.15 -4.36 1.24
N GLU A 68 -20.58 -3.77 2.36
CA GLU A 68 -20.13 -2.47 2.87
C GLU A 68 -18.94 -2.63 3.85
N ASN A 69 -18.75 -3.83 4.39
CA ASN A 69 -17.69 -4.18 5.32
C ASN A 69 -17.21 -5.61 5.04
N GLN A 70 -16.05 -5.77 4.40
CA GLN A 70 -15.49 -7.08 4.03
C GLN A 70 -15.21 -8.01 5.24
N PHE A 71 -15.31 -7.49 6.47
CA PHE A 71 -15.16 -8.25 7.71
C PHE A 71 -16.50 -8.70 8.31
N ASP A 72 -17.64 -8.38 7.69
CA ASP A 72 -18.96 -8.74 8.18
C ASP A 72 -19.96 -9.09 7.04
N PRO A 73 -20.28 -10.37 6.82
CA PRO A 73 -19.56 -11.54 7.32
C PRO A 73 -18.23 -11.73 6.56
N PRO A 74 -17.14 -12.14 7.23
CA PRO A 74 -15.86 -12.31 6.55
C PRO A 74 -15.89 -13.56 5.65
N ALA A 75 -15.47 -13.39 4.40
CA ALA A 75 -15.24 -14.51 3.50
C ALA A 75 -14.11 -15.43 4.03
N PRO A 76 -14.10 -16.74 3.67
CA PRO A 76 -13.03 -17.64 4.05
C PRO A 76 -11.66 -17.11 3.58
N GLY A 77 -10.71 -17.05 4.51
CA GLY A 77 -9.35 -16.56 4.23
C GLY A 77 -9.13 -15.06 4.42
N THR A 78 -10.17 -14.25 4.68
CA THR A 78 -10.02 -12.80 4.95
C THR A 78 -9.07 -12.53 6.12
N GLU A 79 -9.19 -13.29 7.22
CA GLU A 79 -8.31 -13.12 8.39
C GLU A 79 -6.83 -13.42 8.06
N LEU A 80 -6.56 -14.54 7.39
CA LEU A 80 -5.20 -14.87 6.95
C LEU A 80 -4.66 -13.81 5.98
N GLY A 81 -5.49 -13.35 5.05
CA GLY A 81 -5.15 -12.27 4.13
C GLY A 81 -4.75 -10.99 4.86
N MET A 82 -5.48 -10.61 5.91
CA MET A 82 -5.15 -9.45 6.75
C MET A 82 -3.81 -9.62 7.47
N VAL A 83 -3.56 -10.79 8.06
CA VAL A 83 -2.29 -11.05 8.74
C VAL A 83 -1.12 -10.96 7.75
N LEU A 84 -1.25 -11.59 6.58
CA LEU A 84 -0.24 -11.55 5.53
C LEU A 84 0.00 -10.12 5.02
N LEU A 85 -1.07 -9.35 4.82
CA LEU A 85 -1.00 -7.95 4.42
C LEU A 85 -0.25 -7.11 5.46
N ILE A 86 -0.62 -7.22 6.74
CA ILE A 86 0.02 -6.47 7.83
C ILE A 86 1.52 -6.79 7.88
N LEU A 87 1.87 -8.07 7.85
CA LEU A 87 3.27 -8.50 7.90
C LEU A 87 4.04 -8.04 6.66
N GLY A 88 3.45 -8.13 5.48
CA GLY A 88 4.07 -7.75 4.22
C GLY A 88 4.29 -6.24 4.09
N GLU A 89 3.28 -5.44 4.41
CA GLU A 89 3.36 -3.98 4.31
C GLU A 89 4.25 -3.38 5.39
N ILE A 90 3.98 -3.68 6.68
CA ILE A 90 4.75 -3.10 7.79
C ILE A 90 6.17 -3.65 7.81
N GLY A 91 6.33 -4.96 7.59
CA GLY A 91 7.64 -5.60 7.54
C GLY A 91 8.46 -5.13 6.35
N GLY A 92 7.88 -5.13 5.14
CA GLY A 92 8.57 -4.67 3.93
C GLY A 92 8.98 -3.20 4.02
N PHE A 93 8.08 -2.32 4.49
CA PHE A 93 8.40 -0.91 4.72
C PHE A 93 9.54 -0.75 5.73
N SER A 94 9.47 -1.46 6.85
CA SER A 94 10.47 -1.39 7.93
C SER A 94 11.86 -1.80 7.44
N VAL A 95 11.97 -2.83 6.60
CA VAL A 95 13.24 -3.25 5.99
C VAL A 95 13.82 -2.17 5.08
N VAL A 96 13.01 -1.63 4.17
CA VAL A 96 13.43 -0.57 3.23
C VAL A 96 13.84 0.70 3.99
N PHE A 97 13.03 1.12 4.95
CA PHE A 97 13.28 2.33 5.75
C PHE A 97 14.53 2.19 6.63
N ALA A 98 14.75 1.03 7.24
CA ALA A 98 15.98 0.76 7.98
C ALA A 98 17.21 0.83 7.06
N GLY A 99 17.11 0.31 5.84
CA GLY A 99 18.17 0.38 4.84
C GLY A 99 18.53 1.80 4.44
N PHE A 100 17.51 2.62 4.22
CA PHE A 100 17.67 4.05 4.00
C PHE A 100 18.41 4.71 5.17
N ILE A 101 17.96 4.50 6.43
CA ILE A 101 18.61 5.08 7.61
C ILE A 101 20.07 4.67 7.69
N VAL A 102 20.38 3.38 7.52
CA VAL A 102 21.76 2.89 7.54
C VAL A 102 22.58 3.57 6.45
N GLY A 103 22.04 3.71 5.24
CA GLY A 103 22.70 4.39 4.13
C GLY A 103 22.96 5.89 4.36
N GLN A 104 22.22 6.55 5.24
CA GLN A 104 22.48 7.94 5.62
C GLN A 104 23.52 8.09 6.75
N LEU A 105 23.77 7.02 7.52
CA LEU A 105 24.68 7.02 8.65
C LEU A 105 26.07 6.42 8.32
N SER A 106 26.18 5.76 7.18
CA SER A 106 27.43 5.20 6.62
C SER A 106 28.14 6.20 5.72
#